data_AF-A0A1V9K952-F1
#
_entry.id   AF-A0A1V9K952-F1
#
_cell.length_a   1.000
_cell.length_b   1.000
_cell.length_c   1.000
_cell.angle_alpha   90.00
_cell.angle_beta   90.00
_cell.angle_gamma   90.00
#
_symmetry.space_group_name_H-M   'P 1'
#
loop_
_entity.id
_entity.type
_entity.pdbx_description
1 polymer ?
#
loop_
_entity_poly.entity_id
_entity_poly.type
_entity_poly.pdbx_seq_one_letter_code
_entity_poly.pdbx_strand_id
1 'polypeptide(L)'
;MFGSKKTPEEKAAAARQRQIAAAAAGAGVAILGGTVRVPNQPRIPIEGARVTIEAGETARKRITATRVALIGIFAIWAKKDMSQLFITIEHDDGIVLVPVPAKKEAQARIFATMVNGAPTEVIKTDPPAA
;
A
#
# COMPACT_ATOMS: atom_id res chain seq x y z
N MET A 1 28.22 23.89 22.22
CA MET A 1 26.80 23.56 21.97
C MET A 1 26.73 22.10 21.57
N PHE A 2 26.08 21.27 22.37
CA PHE A 2 26.01 19.82 22.16
C PHE A 2 25.08 19.49 21.00
N GLY A 3 25.64 18.95 19.92
CA GLY A 3 24.85 18.38 18.83
C GLY A 3 24.13 17.14 19.33
N SER A 4 22.80 17.22 19.43
CA SER A 4 21.92 16.09 19.73
C SER A 4 22.10 15.02 18.65
N LYS A 5 23.04 14.10 18.87
CA LYS A 5 23.14 12.86 18.10
C LYS A 5 21.84 12.11 18.39
N LYS A 6 20.96 12.01 17.39
CA LYS A 6 19.77 11.14 17.43
C LYS A 6 20.10 9.83 18.13
N THR A 7 19.22 9.39 19.02
CA THR A 7 19.40 8.14 19.77
C THR A 7 19.53 6.96 18.79
N PRO A 8 20.17 5.85 19.17
CA PRO A 8 20.29 4.67 18.30
C PRO A 8 18.93 4.20 17.75
N GLU A 9 17.89 4.32 18.56
CA GLU A 9 16.51 3.96 18.22
C GLU A 9 15.90 4.89 17.16
N GLU A 10 16.07 6.20 17.28
CA GLU A 10 15.62 7.17 16.26
C GLU A 10 16.34 6.97 14.92
N LYS A 11 17.62 6.57 14.96
CA LYS A 11 18.38 6.23 13.75
C LYS A 11 17.87 4.95 13.11
N ALA A 12 17.56 3.93 13.91
CA ALA A 12 17.00 2.67 13.42
C ALA A 12 15.60 2.88 12.81
N ALA A 13 14.75 3.68 13.45
CA ALA A 13 13.44 4.06 12.92
C ALA A 13 13.55 4.82 11.59
N ALA A 14 14.43 5.83 11.52
CA ALA A 14 14.66 6.57 10.28
C ALA A 14 15.25 5.70 9.15
N ALA A 15 16.11 4.73 9.48
CA ALA A 15 16.65 3.77 8.52
C ALA A 15 15.56 2.83 7.99
N ARG A 16 14.71 2.31 8.88
CA ARG A 16 13.55 1.48 8.52
C ARG A 16 12.59 2.25 7.61
N GLN A 17 12.29 3.50 7.95
CA GLN A 17 11.42 4.35 7.15
C GLN A 17 11.97 4.59 5.73
N ARG A 18 13.30 4.77 5.59
CA ARG A 18 13.97 4.88 4.28
C ARG A 18 13.88 3.58 3.47
N GLN A 19 14.04 2.43 4.11
CA GLN A 19 13.92 1.12 3.45
C GLN A 19 12.48 0.88 2.96
N ILE A 20 11.49 1.20 3.79
CA ILE A 20 10.07 1.13 3.42
C ILE A 20 9.78 2.06 2.23
N ALA A 21 10.28 3.31 2.26
CA ALA A 21 10.11 4.25 1.16
C ALA A 21 10.75 3.76 -0.15
N ALA A 22 11.94 3.16 -0.08
CA ALA A 22 12.60 2.61 -1.26
C ALA A 22 11.80 1.45 -1.89
N ALA A 23 11.25 0.57 -1.05
CA ALA A 23 10.43 -0.54 -1.54
C ALA A 23 9.07 -0.09 -2.07
N ALA A 24 8.45 0.90 -1.41
CA ALA A 24 7.24 1.55 -1.89
C ALA A 24 7.46 2.13 -3.29
N ALA A 25 8.58 2.84 -3.52
CA ALA A 25 8.92 3.37 -4.84
C ALA A 25 9.08 2.25 -5.89
N GLY A 26 9.72 1.14 -5.52
CA GLY A 26 9.78 -0.07 -6.35
C GLY A 26 8.40 -0.59 -6.74
N ALA A 27 7.47 -0.65 -5.78
CA ALA A 27 6.08 -1.03 -5.98
C ALA A 27 5.26 0.00 -6.79
N GLY A 28 5.71 1.26 -6.86
CA GLY A 28 4.96 2.36 -7.50
C GLY A 28 4.13 3.20 -6.53
N VAL A 29 4.37 3.08 -5.23
CA VAL A 29 3.75 3.87 -4.17
C VAL A 29 4.70 5.01 -3.78
N ALA A 30 4.23 6.25 -3.81
CA ALA A 30 5.02 7.40 -3.38
C ALA A 30 4.89 7.61 -1.86
N ILE A 31 6.02 7.64 -1.15
CA ILE A 31 6.11 7.98 0.27
C ILE A 31 6.99 9.22 0.42
N LEU A 32 6.46 10.27 1.07
CA LEU A 32 7.19 11.50 1.36
C LEU A 32 7.06 11.85 2.83
N GLY A 33 8.20 12.01 3.52
CA GLY A 33 8.23 12.33 4.94
C GLY A 33 7.49 11.31 5.82
N GLY A 34 7.47 10.03 5.44
CA GLY A 34 6.75 8.98 6.17
C GLY A 34 5.26 8.85 5.86
N THR A 35 4.72 9.69 4.97
CA THR A 35 3.30 9.65 4.58
C THR A 35 3.13 9.19 3.16
N VAL A 36 2.09 8.39 2.92
CA VAL A 36 1.69 7.97 1.58
C VAL A 36 1.13 9.18 0.82
N ARG A 37 1.59 9.36 -0.41
CA ARG A 37 1.17 10.45 -1.30
C ARG A 37 0.50 9.86 -2.54
N VAL A 38 -0.83 10.00 -2.62
CA VAL A 38 -1.59 9.67 -3.82
C VAL A 38 -2.46 10.87 -4.18
N PRO A 39 -2.52 11.28 -5.47
CA PRO A 39 -3.40 12.35 -5.90
C PRO A 39 -4.85 12.05 -5.51
N ASN A 40 -5.57 13.07 -5.03
CA ASN A 40 -6.99 12.99 -4.64
C ASN A 40 -7.31 12.02 -3.49
N GLN A 41 -6.33 11.64 -2.67
CA GLN A 41 -6.53 10.74 -1.53
C GLN A 41 -5.92 11.33 -0.24
N PRO A 42 -6.42 10.91 0.94
CA PRO A 42 -5.87 11.35 2.21
C PRO A 42 -4.39 10.97 2.35
N ARG A 43 -3.65 11.80 3.08
CA ARG A 43 -2.23 11.56 3.38
C ARG A 43 -2.17 10.81 4.69
N ILE A 44 -1.84 9.53 4.63
CA ILE A 44 -1.76 8.68 5.83
C ILE A 44 -0.30 8.33 6.16
N PRO A 45 0.06 8.24 7.45
CA PRO A 45 1.32 7.64 7.88
C PRO A 45 1.48 6.20 7.36
N ILE A 46 2.71 5.81 7.02
CA ILE A 46 3.00 4.41 6.68
C ILE A 46 3.33 3.56 7.92
N GLU A 47 3.81 4.19 8.98
CA GLU A 47 4.04 3.52 10.25
C GLU A 47 2.69 3.20 10.90
N GLY A 48 2.54 1.99 11.45
CA GLY A 48 1.25 1.52 11.99
C GLY A 48 0.21 1.17 10.94
N ALA A 49 0.48 1.41 9.65
CA ALA A 49 -0.43 1.08 8.58
C ALA A 49 -0.43 -0.43 8.28
N ARG A 50 -1.55 -0.91 7.74
CA ARG A 50 -1.71 -2.26 7.19
C ARG A 50 -1.78 -2.20 5.68
N VAL A 51 -0.96 -3.01 5.01
CA VAL A 51 -0.93 -3.09 3.55
C VAL A 51 -1.55 -4.39 3.08
N THR A 52 -2.48 -4.31 2.14
CA THR A 52 -3.07 -5.47 1.46
C THR A 52 -2.89 -5.35 -0.05
N ILE A 53 -2.72 -6.48 -0.73
CA ILE A 53 -2.51 -6.53 -2.18
C ILE A 53 -3.57 -7.43 -2.77
N GLU A 54 -4.31 -6.90 -3.74
CA GLU A 54 -5.39 -7.62 -4.40
C GLU A 54 -5.23 -7.57 -5.92
N ALA A 55 -5.50 -8.68 -6.61
CA ALA A 55 -5.55 -8.70 -8.07
C ALA A 55 -6.80 -7.97 -8.58
N GLY A 56 -6.72 -7.24 -9.70
CA GLY A 56 -7.82 -6.39 -10.19
C GLY A 56 -9.16 -7.10 -10.37
N GLU A 57 -9.17 -8.36 -10.82
CA GLU A 57 -10.39 -9.18 -10.93
C GLU A 57 -10.99 -9.54 -9.56
N THR A 58 -10.14 -9.76 -8.56
CA THR A 58 -10.51 -10.10 -7.17
C THR A 58 -10.97 -8.86 -6.40
N ALA A 59 -10.22 -7.78 -6.57
CA ALA A 59 -10.47 -6.47 -5.99
C ALA A 59 -11.84 -5.93 -6.42
N ARG A 60 -12.24 -6.15 -7.68
CA ARG A 60 -13.58 -5.79 -8.17
C ARG A 60 -14.71 -6.59 -7.51
N LYS A 61 -14.48 -7.79 -6.98
CA LYS A 61 -15.53 -8.55 -6.29
C LYS A 61 -15.57 -8.27 -4.79
N ARG A 62 -14.42 -8.06 -4.14
CA ARG A 62 -14.33 -7.84 -2.68
C ARG A 62 -14.33 -6.37 -2.26
N ILE A 63 -13.53 -5.50 -2.89
CA ILE A 63 -13.45 -4.08 -2.53
C ILE A 63 -14.75 -3.38 -2.94
N THR A 64 -15.37 -3.77 -4.06
CA THR A 64 -16.54 -3.08 -4.65
C THR A 64 -17.76 -2.97 -3.74
N ALA A 65 -17.95 -3.90 -2.79
CA ALA A 65 -19.10 -3.83 -1.88
C ALA A 65 -18.87 -2.91 -0.67
N THR A 66 -17.70 -2.98 -0.03
CA THR A 66 -17.49 -2.36 1.30
C THR A 66 -16.51 -1.19 1.28
N ARG A 67 -15.51 -1.20 0.40
CA ARG A 67 -14.41 -0.21 0.40
C ARG A 67 -14.48 0.77 -0.77
N VAL A 68 -15.03 0.37 -1.91
CA VAL A 68 -15.31 1.28 -3.03
C VAL A 68 -16.40 2.28 -2.70
N ALA A 69 -17.42 1.86 -1.95
CA ALA A 69 -18.49 2.74 -1.48
C ALA A 69 -17.96 3.90 -0.61
N LEU A 70 -16.86 3.68 0.11
CA LEU A 70 -16.25 4.68 0.99
C LEU A 70 -15.23 5.59 0.27
N ILE A 71 -14.60 5.13 -0.82
CA ILE A 71 -13.45 5.83 -1.41
C ILE A 71 -13.73 6.39 -2.81
N GLY A 72 -14.81 5.99 -3.51
CA GLY A 72 -15.33 6.58 -4.77
C GLY A 72 -14.42 6.51 -6.01
N ILE A 73 -13.12 6.73 -5.84
CA ILE A 73 -12.05 6.77 -6.83
C ILE A 73 -11.73 5.36 -7.37
N PHE A 74 -11.92 4.31 -6.57
CA PHE A 74 -11.74 2.93 -7.02
C PHE A 74 -12.67 2.58 -8.19
N ALA A 75 -13.91 3.09 -8.19
CA ALA A 75 -14.87 2.86 -9.28
C ALA A 75 -14.39 3.42 -10.62
N ILE A 76 -13.60 4.51 -10.60
CA ILE A 76 -13.05 5.16 -11.79
C ILE A 76 -11.86 4.36 -12.35
N TRP A 77 -10.99 3.83 -11.48
CA TRP A 77 -9.79 3.11 -11.91
C TRP A 77 -10.02 1.63 -12.23
N ALA A 78 -10.95 0.97 -11.54
CA ALA A 78 -11.32 -0.43 -11.80
C ALA A 78 -11.91 -0.65 -13.20
N LYS A 79 -12.43 0.39 -13.84
CA LYS A 79 -12.88 0.33 -15.25
C LYS A 79 -11.74 0.38 -16.27
N LYS A 80 -10.54 0.84 -15.90
CA LYS A 80 -9.51 1.26 -16.85
C LYS A 80 -8.52 0.16 -17.21
N ASP A 81 -8.20 -0.77 -16.30
CA ASP A 81 -7.20 -1.80 -16.59
C ASP A 81 -7.28 -2.99 -15.62
N MET A 82 -7.69 -4.15 -16.12
CA MET A 82 -7.86 -5.38 -15.31
C MET A 82 -6.53 -6.11 -15.06
N SER A 83 -5.45 -5.69 -15.74
CA SER A 83 -4.11 -6.26 -15.58
C SER A 83 -3.34 -5.67 -14.38
N GLN A 84 -4.01 -4.88 -13.54
CA GLN A 84 -3.41 -4.18 -12.41
C GLN A 84 -3.67 -4.90 -11.08
N LEU A 85 -2.74 -4.71 -10.15
CA LEU A 85 -2.91 -5.01 -8.75
C LEU A 85 -3.33 -3.73 -8.04
N PHE A 86 -4.10 -3.88 -6.98
CA PHE A 86 -4.48 -2.78 -6.10
C PHE A 86 -3.82 -2.99 -4.75
N ILE A 87 -2.99 -2.03 -4.35
CA ILE A 87 -2.42 -1.96 -3.01
C ILE A 87 -3.35 -1.09 -2.17
N THR A 88 -3.93 -1.66 -1.11
CA THR A 88 -4.69 -0.89 -0.12
C THR A 88 -3.82 -0.69 1.11
N ILE A 89 -3.75 0.55 1.59
CA ILE A 89 -3.00 0.94 2.77
C ILE A 89 -4.01 1.52 3.76
N GLU A 90 -4.20 0.84 4.88
CA GLU A 90 -5.15 1.19 5.93
C GLU A 90 -4.40 1.71 7.14
N HIS A 91 -4.79 2.87 7.63
CA HIS A 91 -4.33 3.46 8.87
C HIS A 91 -5.55 4.01 9.62
N ASP A 92 -5.41 4.29 10.92
CA ASP A 92 -6.50 4.89 11.70
C ASP A 92 -6.93 6.26 11.14
N ASP A 93 -6.00 6.95 10.47
CA ASP A 93 -6.22 8.24 9.79
C ASP A 93 -6.94 8.09 8.43
N GLY A 94 -7.16 6.86 7.96
CA GLY A 94 -7.90 6.60 6.74
C GLY A 94 -7.28 5.52 5.84
N ILE A 95 -7.86 5.39 4.65
CA ILE A 95 -7.51 4.33 3.70
C ILE A 95 -7.05 4.97 2.40
N VAL A 96 -5.92 4.49 1.89
CA VAL A 96 -5.35 4.87 0.59
C VAL A 96 -5.27 3.66 -0.30
N LEU A 97 -5.52 3.86 -1.59
CA LEU A 97 -5.53 2.81 -2.57
C LEU A 97 -4.71 3.18 -3.81
N VAL A 98 -3.76 2.33 -4.16
CA VAL A 98 -2.78 2.57 -5.22
C VAL A 98 -2.89 1.48 -6.29
N PRO A 99 -3.29 1.81 -7.53
CA PRO A 99 -3.16 0.89 -8.63
C PRO A 99 -1.68 0.74 -9.00
N VAL A 100 -1.22 -0.51 -9.11
CA VAL A 100 0.14 -0.83 -9.55
C VAL A 100 0.11 -1.88 -10.66
N PRO A 101 1.01 -1.80 -11.67
CA PRO A 101 1.08 -2.83 -12.71
C PRO A 101 1.37 -4.23 -12.14
N ALA A 102 0.73 -5.29 -12.67
CA ALA A 102 0.96 -6.66 -12.19
C ALA A 102 2.43 -7.11 -12.27
N LYS A 103 3.22 -6.58 -13.22
CA LYS A 103 4.67 -6.84 -13.29
C LYS A 103 5.44 -6.40 -12.03
N LYS A 104 4.83 -5.58 -11.17
CA LYS A 104 5.41 -5.13 -9.89
C LYS A 104 4.91 -5.95 -8.69
N GLU A 105 4.26 -7.10 -8.90
CA GLU A 105 3.72 -7.94 -7.82
C GLU A 105 4.78 -8.27 -6.76
N ALA A 106 5.97 -8.68 -7.19
CA ALA A 106 7.06 -9.04 -6.28
C ALA A 106 7.47 -7.86 -5.38
N GLN A 107 7.62 -6.67 -5.96
CA GLN A 107 7.99 -5.45 -5.24
C GLN A 107 6.85 -4.98 -4.32
N ALA A 108 5.59 -5.10 -4.76
CA ALA A 108 4.43 -4.82 -3.93
C ALA A 108 4.39 -5.74 -2.71
N ARG A 109 4.68 -7.03 -2.90
CA ARG A 109 4.73 -8.04 -1.83
C ARG A 109 5.83 -7.75 -0.81
N ILE A 110 7.02 -7.39 -1.30
CA ILE A 110 8.15 -6.99 -0.45
C ILE A 110 7.77 -5.76 0.38
N PHE A 111 7.20 -4.74 -0.27
CA PHE A 111 6.72 -3.54 0.42
C PHE A 111 5.70 -3.87 1.51
N ALA A 112 4.65 -4.63 1.18
CA ALA A 112 3.62 -4.99 2.14
C ALA A 112 4.16 -5.81 3.31
N THR A 113 5.07 -6.75 3.04
CA THR A 113 5.74 -7.55 4.07
C THR A 113 6.56 -6.68 5.03
N MET A 114 7.26 -5.67 4.53
CA MET A 114 8.04 -4.75 5.38
C MET A 114 7.18 -3.83 6.24
N VAL A 115 6.02 -3.42 5.73
CA VAL A 115 5.09 -2.58 6.49
C VAL A 115 4.35 -3.41 7.54
N ASN A 116 3.80 -4.57 7.14
CA ASN A 116 3.04 -5.46 8.03
C ASN A 116 3.92 -6.20 9.05
N GLY A 117 5.22 -6.35 8.78
CA GLY A 117 6.13 -7.15 9.62
C GLY A 117 5.90 -8.66 9.51
N ALA A 118 5.07 -9.11 8.57
CA ALA A 118 4.75 -10.51 8.33
C ALA A 118 4.58 -10.78 6.83
N PRO A 119 4.83 -12.02 6.35
CA PRO A 119 4.62 -12.39 4.96
C PRO A 119 3.21 -12.01 4.51
N THR A 120 3.14 -11.19 3.46
CA THR A 120 1.85 -10.75 2.92
C THR A 120 1.59 -11.45 1.60
N GLU A 121 0.44 -12.10 1.48
CA GLU A 121 0.02 -12.77 0.26
C GLU A 121 -0.79 -11.83 -0.64
N VAL A 122 -0.76 -12.12 -1.94
CA VAL A 122 -1.63 -11.45 -2.90
C VAL A 122 -2.96 -12.18 -2.91
N ILE A 123 -4.03 -11.50 -2.55
CA ILE A 123 -5.36 -12.08 -2.54
C ILE A 123 -5.82 -12.22 -3.99
N LYS A 124 -5.87 -13.47 -4.46
CA LYS A 124 -6.43 -13.88 -5.74
C LYS A 124 -7.68 -14.71 -5.42
N THR A 125 -8.86 -14.30 -5.85
CA THR A 125 -10.01 -15.20 -5.83
C THR A 125 -9.82 -16.20 -6.95
N ASP A 126 -9.73 -17.48 -6.59
CA ASP A 126 -10.04 -18.56 -7.52
C ASP A 126 -11.45 -18.35 -8.08
N PRO A 127 -11.71 -18.70 -9.35
CA PRO A 127 -13.06 -18.68 -9.89
C PRO A 127 -13.96 -19.52 -8.96
N PRO A 128 -15.21 -19.09 -8.68
CA PRO A 128 -16.15 -19.97 -8.04
C PRO A 128 -16.23 -21.26 -8.88
N ALA A 129 -16.02 -22.40 -8.23
CA ALA A 129 -16.33 -23.69 -8.86
C ALA A 129 -17.76 -23.58 -9.42
N ALA A 130 -17.86 -23.87 -10.72
CA ALA A 130 -19.10 -23.75 -11.51
C ALA A 130 -20.23 -24.59 -10.91
#